data_AF-A0A101UPA0-F1
#
_entry.id   AF-A0A101UPA0-F1
#
_cell.length_a   1.000
_cell.length_b   1.000
_cell.length_c   1.000
_cell.angle_alpha   90.00
_cell.angle_beta   90.00
_cell.angle_gamma   90.00
#
_symmetry.space_group_name_H-M   'P 1'
#
loop_
_entity.id
_entity.type
_entity.pdbx_description
1 polymer ?
#
loop_
_entity_poly.entity_id
_entity_poly.type
_entity_poly.pdbx_seq_one_letter_code
_entity_poly.pdbx_strand_id
1 'polypeptide(L)'
;MTARTGRRLEDRCEDYGQVAVYHGTLVEHLHAFDLDDHHRFHTGKPTLVCGNTADMLSATRYAPHFTVTGDKSTHFGLFPCVPAEHSAASEPGTSGACC
;
A
#
# COMPACT_ATOMS: atom_id res chain seq x y z
N MET A 1 -5.23 -5.87 -29.07
CA MET A 1 -4.41 -4.83 -28.42
C MET A 1 -5.08 -4.49 -27.09
N THR A 2 -4.74 -5.21 -26.03
CA THR A 2 -5.32 -4.97 -24.71
C THR A 2 -4.65 -3.74 -24.14
N ALA A 3 -5.37 -2.61 -24.10
CA ALA A 3 -4.90 -1.42 -23.44
C ALA A 3 -4.56 -1.79 -21.99
N ARG A 4 -3.27 -1.73 -21.62
CA ARG A 4 -2.88 -1.68 -20.21
C ARG A 4 -3.35 -0.32 -19.72
N THR A 5 -4.57 -0.27 -19.22
CA THR A 5 -5.14 0.88 -18.54
C THR A 5 -4.21 1.20 -17.37
N GLY A 6 -3.32 2.18 -17.55
CA GLY A 6 -2.59 2.77 -16.43
C GLY A 6 -3.64 3.31 -15.48
N ARG A 7 -3.82 2.62 -14.35
CA ARG A 7 -4.82 2.99 -13.34
C ARG A 7 -4.44 4.37 -12.81
N ARG A 8 -5.41 5.28 -12.77
CA ARG A 8 -5.19 6.66 -12.30
C ARG A 8 -4.83 6.59 -10.82
N LEU A 9 -3.62 7.05 -10.48
CA LEU A 9 -3.19 7.17 -9.09
C LEU A 9 -4.05 8.24 -8.39
N GLU A 10 -4.46 7.96 -7.15
CA GLU A 10 -5.13 8.92 -6.30
C GLU A 10 -4.18 10.04 -5.84
N ASP A 11 -4.75 11.22 -5.56
CA ASP A 11 -3.98 12.38 -5.08
C ASP A 11 -3.48 12.20 -3.62
N ARG A 12 -4.03 11.21 -2.89
CA ARG A 12 -3.70 10.91 -1.48
C ARG A 12 -3.51 9.40 -1.26
N CYS A 13 -2.84 9.06 -0.17
CA CYS A 13 -2.76 7.70 0.34
C CYS A 13 -4.12 7.25 0.93
N GLU A 14 -4.93 6.54 0.15
CA GLU A 14 -6.21 6.01 0.61
C GLU A 14 -6.09 4.52 0.99
N ASP A 15 -6.81 4.11 2.04
CA ASP A 15 -6.88 2.74 2.53
C ASP A 15 -8.10 2.02 1.93
N TYR A 16 -7.83 0.91 1.25
CA TYR A 16 -8.84 0.01 0.70
C TYR A 16 -8.71 -1.42 1.26
N GLY A 17 -7.94 -1.61 2.34
CA GLY A 17 -7.68 -2.91 2.95
C GLY A 17 -6.81 -3.83 2.09
N GLN A 18 -6.05 -3.26 1.14
CA GLN A 18 -5.22 -4.04 0.23
C GLN A 18 -3.92 -4.51 0.92
N VAL A 19 -3.49 -5.72 0.57
CA VAL A 19 -2.31 -6.37 1.14
C VAL A 19 -1.35 -6.74 0.01
N ALA A 20 -0.06 -6.48 0.20
CA ALA A 20 1.01 -6.90 -0.69
C ALA A 20 1.93 -7.92 -0.01
N VAL A 21 2.38 -8.92 -0.77
CA VAL A 21 3.39 -9.91 -0.35
C VAL A 21 4.52 -9.89 -1.37
N TYR A 22 5.74 -9.56 -0.93
CA TYR A 22 6.94 -9.63 -1.75
C TYR A 22 7.46 -11.07 -1.83
N HIS A 23 7.83 -11.54 -3.03
CA HIS A 23 8.25 -12.92 -3.25
C HIS A 23 9.74 -13.19 -3.03
N GLY A 24 10.57 -12.16 -2.82
CA GLY A 24 12.02 -12.35 -2.67
C GLY A 24 12.74 -12.70 -3.97
N THR A 25 12.16 -12.36 -5.12
CA THR A 25 12.64 -12.78 -6.44
C THR A 25 13.68 -11.85 -7.07
N LEU A 26 13.92 -10.66 -6.49
CA LEU A 26 15.00 -9.77 -6.94
C LEU A 26 16.31 -10.22 -6.28
N VAL A 27 17.31 -10.54 -7.09
CA VAL A 27 18.58 -11.15 -6.64
C VAL A 27 19.32 -10.31 -5.60
N GLU A 28 19.30 -8.98 -5.72
CA GLU A 28 19.95 -8.07 -4.77
C GLU A 28 19.09 -7.79 -3.53
N HIS A 29 17.84 -8.26 -3.53
CA HIS A 29 16.82 -7.95 -2.53
C HIS A 29 16.07 -9.21 -2.09
N LEU A 30 16.76 -10.33 -1.86
CA LEU A 30 16.10 -11.61 -1.56
C LEU A 30 15.30 -11.62 -0.25
N HIS A 31 15.69 -10.79 0.72
CA HIS A 31 15.09 -10.78 2.07
C HIS A 31 14.11 -9.64 2.29
N ALA A 32 14.34 -8.51 1.63
CA ALA A 32 13.46 -7.37 1.68
C ALA A 32 13.69 -6.44 0.48
N PHE A 33 12.62 -5.75 0.09
CA PHE A 33 12.60 -4.74 -0.96
C PHE A 33 12.06 -3.43 -0.37
N ASP A 34 12.78 -2.33 -0.59
CA ASP A 34 12.36 -0.99 -0.23
C ASP A 34 11.84 -0.29 -1.49
N LEU A 35 10.55 0.03 -1.53
CA LEU A 35 9.93 0.75 -2.65
C LEU A 35 10.25 2.26 -2.57
N ASP A 36 10.27 2.77 -1.35
CA ASP A 36 10.67 4.12 -0.93
C ASP A 36 11.05 4.07 0.56
N ASP A 37 11.33 5.21 1.17
CA ASP A 37 11.76 5.33 2.58
C ASP A 37 10.69 4.88 3.60
N HIS A 38 9.44 4.68 3.18
CA HIS A 38 8.31 4.28 4.03
C HIS A 38 7.82 2.85 3.76
N HIS A 39 8.09 2.29 2.59
CA HIS A 39 7.55 1.02 2.15
C HIS A 39 8.62 -0.08 2.06
N ARG A 40 8.89 -0.72 3.21
CA ARG A 40 9.73 -1.92 3.28
C ARG A 40 8.90 -3.20 3.28
N PHE A 41 9.15 -4.07 2.31
CA PHE A 41 8.50 -5.37 2.19
C PHE A 41 9.47 -6.49 2.51
N HIS A 42 9.19 -7.26 3.56
CA HIS A 42 9.95 -8.48 3.85
C HIS A 42 9.41 -9.65 3.02
N THR A 43 10.31 -10.48 2.51
CA THR A 43 9.96 -11.65 1.70
C THR A 43 8.98 -12.56 2.43
N GLY A 44 7.87 -12.88 1.77
CA GLY A 44 6.81 -13.74 2.28
C GLY A 44 5.95 -13.13 3.39
N LYS A 45 6.25 -11.91 3.86
CA LYS A 45 5.48 -11.22 4.89
C LYS A 45 4.37 -10.38 4.24
N PRO A 46 3.09 -10.62 4.58
CA PRO A 46 2.00 -9.74 4.16
C PRO A 46 2.12 -8.36 4.82
N THR A 47 1.95 -7.31 4.03
CA THR A 47 2.01 -5.90 4.46
C THR A 47 0.81 -5.15 3.90
N LEU A 48 0.09 -4.41 4.75
CA LEU A 48 -0.98 -3.49 4.31
C LEU A 48 -0.37 -2.35 3.48
N VAL A 49 -1.07 -1.96 2.43
CA VAL A 49 -0.63 -0.90 1.51
C VAL A 49 -1.78 0.02 1.13
N CYS A 50 -1.47 1.27 0.82
CA CYS A 50 -2.44 2.19 0.26
C CYS A 50 -2.80 1.79 -1.20
N GLY A 51 -3.89 2.35 -1.70
CA GLY A 51 -4.39 2.08 -3.05
C GLY A 51 -3.36 2.36 -4.15
N ASN A 52 -2.61 3.44 -4.04
CA ASN A 52 -1.56 3.80 -5.00
C ASN A 52 -0.42 2.77 -5.00
N THR A 53 0.05 2.34 -3.83
CA THR A 53 1.10 1.33 -3.72
C THR A 53 0.62 -0.02 -4.27
N ALA A 54 -0.63 -0.41 -4.00
CA ALA A 54 -1.22 -1.61 -4.58
C ALA A 54 -1.24 -1.57 -6.12
N ASP A 55 -1.59 -0.42 -6.71
CA ASP A 55 -1.59 -0.22 -8.16
C ASP A 55 -0.17 -0.28 -8.75
N MET A 56 0.81 0.36 -8.10
CA MET A 56 2.20 0.31 -8.53
C MET A 56 2.76 -1.11 -8.52
N LEU A 57 2.51 -1.86 -7.44
CA LEU A 57 3.01 -3.22 -7.28
C LEU A 57 2.34 -4.20 -8.25
N SER A 58 1.09 -3.95 -8.67
CA SER A 58 0.35 -4.85 -9.58
C SER A 58 0.45 -4.50 -11.07
N ALA A 59 0.73 -3.25 -11.44
CA ALA A 59 0.65 -2.79 -12.83
C ALA A 59 2.00 -2.43 -13.49
N THR A 60 3.09 -2.38 -12.73
CA THR A 60 4.41 -1.96 -13.23
C THR A 60 5.39 -3.13 -13.37
N ARG A 61 6.69 -2.85 -13.52
CA ARG A 61 7.78 -3.84 -13.51
C ARG A 61 7.83 -4.70 -12.24
N TYR A 62 7.16 -4.27 -11.16
CA TYR A 62 7.12 -5.01 -9.89
C TYR A 62 6.11 -6.15 -9.86
N ALA A 63 5.14 -6.18 -10.80
CA ALA A 63 4.08 -7.19 -10.82
C ALA A 63 4.54 -8.65 -10.73
N PRO A 64 5.66 -9.06 -11.37
CA PRO A 64 6.15 -10.45 -11.25
C PRO A 64 6.73 -10.81 -9.86
N HIS A 65 6.96 -9.82 -9.00
CA HIS A 65 7.67 -9.97 -7.73
C HIS A 65 6.76 -9.84 -6.52
N PHE A 66 5.47 -9.54 -6.74
CA PHE A 66 4.50 -9.27 -5.69
C PHE A 66 3.19 -9.99 -5.95
N THR A 67 2.55 -10.45 -4.87
CA THR A 67 1.12 -10.75 -4.87
C THR A 67 0.40 -9.63 -4.14
N VAL A 68 -0.55 -8.98 -4.82
CA VAL A 68 -1.44 -8.00 -4.21
C VAL A 68 -2.83 -8.63 -4.08
N THR A 69 -3.44 -8.54 -2.90
CA THR A 69 -4.78 -9.06 -2.60
C THR A 69 -5.69 -7.91 -2.17
N GLY A 70 -6.96 -7.98 -2.57
CA GLY A 70 -7.95 -6.92 -2.37
C GLY A 70 -8.09 -6.01 -3.58
N ASP A 71 -9.12 -5.17 -3.55
CA ASP A 71 -9.43 -4.17 -4.57
C ASP A 71 -9.91 -2.87 -3.91
N LYS A 72 -10.26 -1.88 -4.73
CA LYS A 72 -10.71 -0.56 -4.27
C LYS A 72 -12.23 -0.46 -4.09
N SER A 73 -12.93 -1.59 -3.88
CA SER A 73 -14.40 -1.60 -3.76
C SER A 73 -14.90 -1.04 -2.43
N THR A 74 -14.10 -1.11 -1.37
CA THR A 74 -14.43 -0.60 -0.04
C THR A 74 -13.34 0.35 0.45
N HIS A 75 -13.70 1.58 0.76
CA HIS A 75 -12.80 2.61 1.28
C HIS A 75 -12.88 2.66 2.81
N PHE A 76 -11.72 2.56 3.47
CA PHE A 76 -11.60 2.59 4.93
C PHE A 76 -11.08 3.93 5.48
N GLY A 77 -10.85 4.91 4.59
CA GLY A 77 -10.32 6.22 4.94
C GLY A 77 -8.88 6.41 4.48
N LEU A 78 -8.15 7.31 5.15
CA LEU A 78 -6.76 7.60 4.82
C LEU A 78 -5.83 6.51 5.34
N PHE A 79 -4.92 6.04 4.49
CA PHE A 79 -3.86 5.15 4.91
C PHE A 79 -2.80 5.95 5.70
N PRO A 80 -2.30 5.44 6.83
CA PRO A 80 -1.33 6.14 7.67
C PRO A 80 0.08 6.12 7.05
N CYS A 81 0.26 6.84 5.94
CA CYS A 81 1.53 7.00 5.21
C CYS A 81 2.55 7.90 5.97
N VAL A 82 2.61 7.84 7.29
CA VAL A 82 3.59 8.59 8.09
C VAL A 82 4.84 7.73 8.37
N PRO A 83 6.04 8.34 8.44
CA PRO A 83 7.24 7.63 8.87
C PRO A 83 7.01 6.98 10.24
N ALA A 84 7.58 5.80 10.45
CA ALA A 84 7.33 4.92 11.60
C ALA A 84 7.63 5.54 12.99
N GLU A 85 8.12 6.78 13.05
CA GLU A 85 8.35 7.55 14.27
C GLU A 85 7.08 8.14 14.91
N HIS A 86 5.92 8.07 14.25
CA HIS A 86 4.64 8.54 14.81
C HIS A 86 3.48 7.53 14.72
N SER A 87 3.73 6.25 15.03
CA SER A 87 2.65 5.32 15.36
C SER A 87 2.25 5.45 16.83
N ALA A 88 1.70 6.60 17.22
CA ALA A 88 0.95 6.71 18.48
C ALA A 88 -0.49 6.28 18.21
N ALA A 89 -0.98 5.36 19.03
CA ALA A 89 -2.31 4.77 18.94
C ALA A 89 -3.42 5.84 18.85
N SER A 90 -4.45 5.51 18.07
CA SER A 90 -5.66 6.28 17.85
C SER A 90 -6.38 6.63 19.15
N GLU A 91 -6.70 7.91 19.36
CA GLU A 91 -7.79 8.33 20.23
C GLU A 91 -9.03 8.64 19.36
N PRO A 92 -10.24 8.14 19.70
CA PRO A 92 -11.44 8.45 18.96
C PRO A 92 -11.94 9.85 19.38
N GLY A 93 -11.68 10.84 18.54
CA GLY A 93 -12.25 12.19 18.68
C GLY A 93 -13.77 12.15 18.51
N THR A 94 -14.45 12.05 19.64
CA THR A 94 -15.91 12.12 19.80
C THR A 94 -16.47 13.45 19.29
N SER A 95 -17.57 13.33 18.54
CA SER A 95 -18.63 14.29 18.17
C SER A 95 -18.61 15.72 18.72
N GLY A 96 -19.00 16.66 17.86
CA GLY A 96 -20.24 17.42 18.12
C GLY A 96 -20.14 18.94 18.29
N ALA A 97 -20.89 19.61 17.40
CA ALA A 97 -21.69 20.82 17.63
C ALA A 97 -21.01 22.19 17.87
N CYS A 98 -21.21 23.04 16.85
CA CYS A 98 -21.70 24.43 16.88
C CYS A 98 -21.90 25.10 18.25
N CYS A 99 -21.28 26.28 18.42
CA CYS A 99 -21.87 27.58 18.82
C CYS A 99 -20.94 28.69 18.32
#